data_AF-A0A7S0ZA53-F1
#
_entry.id   AF-A0A7S0ZA53-F1
#
_cell.length_a   1.000
_cell.length_b   1.000
_cell.length_c   1.000
_cell.angle_alpha   90.00
_cell.angle_beta   90.00
_cell.angle_gamma   90.00
#
_symmetry.space_group_name_H-M   'P 1'
#
loop_
_entity.id
_entity.type
_entity.pdbx_description
1 polymer ?
#
loop_
_entity_poly.entity_id
_entity_poly.type
_entity_poly.pdbx_seq_one_letter_code
_entity_poly.pdbx_strand_id
1 'polypeptide(L)'
;TNHVRVRTFDVGDGGGGGARKVELACGKVKVEVNATHFRKLRAMYARTGGSKHVRDEEAFERAVFCVLARYASLQGTHYKAGNMQASIPPAVFDALFEHFDVSHEMFASPLNARCDTFCSASDATDRAFG
;
A
#
# COMPACT_ATOMS: atom_id res chain seq x y z
N THR A 1 4.69 14.59 -19.26
CA THR A 1 4.82 13.43 -18.34
C THR A 1 3.50 13.24 -17.64
N ASN A 2 3.03 12.01 -17.42
CA ASN A 2 1.74 11.79 -16.74
C ASN A 2 1.93 12.02 -15.23
N HIS A 3 1.46 13.16 -14.73
CA HIS A 3 1.53 13.53 -13.32
C HIS A 3 0.41 12.86 -12.53
N VAL A 4 0.75 12.33 -11.34
CA VAL A 4 -0.24 11.80 -10.39
C VAL A 4 -0.75 12.96 -9.55
N ARG A 5 -2.08 13.04 -9.38
CA ARG A 5 -2.72 13.99 -8.48
C ARG A 5 -3.14 13.27 -7.22
N VAL A 6 -2.78 13.80 -6.06
CA VAL A 6 -3.11 13.22 -4.76
C VAL A 6 -4.11 14.11 -4.03
N ARG A 7 -5.15 13.50 -3.45
CA ARG A 7 -6.15 14.18 -2.63
C ARG A 7 -6.43 13.38 -1.37
N THR A 8 -6.44 14.03 -0.22
CA THR A 8 -6.88 13.43 1.06
C THR A 8 -8.29 13.91 1.40
N PHE A 9 -9.12 13.01 1.94
CA PHE A 9 -10.48 13.33 2.35
C PHE A 9 -10.92 12.42 3.50
N ASP A 10 -11.87 12.90 4.31
CA ASP A 10 -12.45 12.14 5.40
C ASP A 10 -13.71 11.41 4.92
N VAL A 11 -13.89 10.16 5.35
CA VAL A 11 -15.05 9.33 5.02
C VAL A 11 -15.89 9.15 6.27
N GLY A 12 -16.97 9.91 6.40
CA GLY A 12 -17.92 9.82 7.51
C GLY A 12 -19.04 10.86 7.43
N ASP A 13 -20.24 10.48 7.89
CA ASP A 13 -21.47 11.27 7.82
C ASP A 13 -21.60 12.28 8.98
N GLY A 14 -20.69 13.25 9.05
CA GLY A 14 -20.82 14.41 9.96
C GLY A 14 -20.55 14.17 11.45
N GLY A 15 -20.28 12.95 11.90
CA GLY A 15 -19.96 12.62 13.30
C GLY A 15 -18.49 12.25 13.53
N GLY A 16 -17.61 13.24 13.68
CA GLY A 16 -16.31 13.22 14.42
C GLY A 16 -15.25 12.12 14.23
N GLY A 17 -15.53 10.99 13.60
CA GLY A 17 -14.70 9.78 13.60
C GLY A 17 -14.60 9.10 12.23
N GLY A 18 -14.67 9.87 11.15
CA GLY A 18 -14.57 9.34 9.79
C GLY A 18 -13.20 8.73 9.47
N ALA A 19 -13.18 7.65 8.71
CA ALA A 19 -11.94 7.04 8.23
C ALA A 19 -11.30 7.95 7.16
N ARG A 20 -10.02 8.32 7.34
CA ARG A 20 -9.31 9.17 6.39
C ARG A 20 -8.76 8.37 5.21
N LYS A 21 -9.08 8.80 3.99
CA LYS A 21 -8.62 8.18 2.73
C LYS A 21 -7.75 9.12 1.90
N VAL A 22 -6.96 8.51 1.02
CA VAL A 22 -6.14 9.18 0.01
C VAL A 22 -6.55 8.63 -1.37
N GLU A 23 -6.98 9.52 -2.27
CA GLU A 23 -7.21 9.26 -3.69
C GLU A 23 -5.96 9.65 -4.48
N LEU A 24 -5.50 8.77 -5.37
CA LEU A 24 -4.48 9.07 -6.38
C LEU A 24 -5.09 8.93 -7.77
N ALA A 25 -4.86 9.94 -8.62
CA ALA A 25 -5.42 9.99 -9.96
C ALA A 25 -4.34 10.22 -11.03
N CYS A 26 -4.31 9.37 -12.05
CA CYS A 26 -3.49 9.53 -13.26
C CYS A 26 -4.39 9.45 -14.50
N GLY A 27 -4.51 10.57 -15.22
CA GLY A 27 -5.49 10.69 -16.30
C GLY A 27 -6.92 10.50 -15.80
N LYS A 28 -7.62 9.49 -16.34
CA LYS A 28 -9.00 9.11 -15.96
C LYS A 28 -9.06 8.03 -14.89
N VAL A 29 -7.92 7.41 -14.54
CA VAL A 29 -7.87 6.31 -13.58
C VAL A 29 -7.67 6.86 -12.18
N LYS A 30 -8.45 6.33 -11.24
CA LYS A 30 -8.41 6.69 -9.83
C LYS A 30 -8.26 5.44 -8.98
N VAL A 31 -7.48 5.54 -7.91
CA VAL A 31 -7.29 4.50 -6.90
C VAL A 31 -7.35 5.14 -5.51
N GLU A 32 -7.82 4.38 -4.54
CA GLU A 32 -7.97 4.83 -3.15
C GLU A 32 -7.22 3.93 -2.19
N VAL A 33 -6.75 4.53 -1.10
CA VAL A 33 -6.13 3.81 0.01
C VAL A 33 -6.42 4.52 1.32
N ASN A 34 -6.48 3.77 2.42
CA ASN A 34 -6.57 4.36 3.76
C ASN A 34 -5.31 5.19 4.06
N ALA A 35 -5.45 6.33 4.72
CA ALA A 35 -4.32 7.21 5.05
C ALA A 35 -3.23 6.51 5.89
N THR A 36 -3.60 5.52 6.71
CA THR A 36 -2.63 4.69 7.45
C THR A 36 -1.80 3.81 6.52
N HIS A 37 -2.40 3.21 5.49
CA HIS A 37 -1.67 2.41 4.51
C HIS A 37 -0.80 3.30 3.61
N PHE A 38 -1.27 4.51 3.25
CA PHE A 38 -0.44 5.48 2.52
C PHE A 38 0.81 5.87 3.31
N ARG A 39 0.68 6.13 4.62
CA ARG A 39 1.82 6.39 5.51
C ARG A 39 2.77 5.19 5.63
N LYS A 40 2.22 3.97 5.71
CA LYS A 40 3.02 2.74 5.69
C LYS A 40 3.86 2.64 4.41
N LEU A 41 3.24 2.85 3.24
CA LEU A 41 3.94 2.84 1.96
C LEU A 41 5.04 3.91 1.89
N ARG A 42 4.83 5.09 2.50
CA ARG A 42 5.87 6.11 2.59
C ARG A 42 7.07 5.65 3.42
N ALA A 43 6.82 5.01 4.55
CA ALA A 43 7.88 4.47 5.40
C ALA A 43 8.65 3.35 4.67
N MET A 44 7.94 2.48 3.95
CA MET A 44 8.53 1.44 3.11
C MET A 44 9.40 2.00 1.99
N TYR A 45 8.91 2.99 1.24
CA TYR A 45 9.64 3.66 0.16
C TYR A 45 10.92 4.35 0.64
N ALA A 46 10.88 4.95 1.84
CA ALA A 46 12.07 5.58 2.42
C ALA A 46 13.18 4.55 2.74
N ARG A 47 12.82 3.30 3.09
CA ARG A 47 13.82 2.24 3.38
C ARG A 47 14.52 1.71 2.14
N THR A 48 13.87 1.77 0.97
CA THR A 48 14.45 1.32 -0.31
C THR A 48 15.35 2.36 -0.98
N GLY A 49 15.58 3.50 -0.32
CA GLY A 49 16.44 4.59 -0.80
C GLY A 49 15.68 5.84 -1.27
N GLY A 50 14.37 5.91 -1.06
CA GLY A 50 13.59 7.15 -1.26
C GLY A 50 14.05 8.27 -0.33
N SER A 51 14.24 9.47 -0.89
CA SER A 51 14.59 10.70 -0.18
C SER A 51 13.37 11.54 0.24
N LYS A 52 13.55 12.82 0.62
CA LYS A 52 12.44 13.76 0.88
C LYS A 52 12.41 14.93 -0.11
N HIS A 53 13.14 14.81 -1.23
CA HIS A 53 13.18 15.85 -2.25
C HIS A 53 11.89 15.87 -3.08
N VAL A 54 11.54 17.01 -3.70
CA VAL A 54 10.31 17.13 -4.52
C VAL A 54 10.24 16.09 -5.64
N ARG A 55 11.37 15.80 -6.31
CA ARG A 55 11.45 14.73 -7.32
C ARG A 55 11.18 13.34 -6.75
N ASP A 56 11.50 13.15 -5.48
CA ASP A 56 11.26 11.92 -4.74
C ASP A 56 9.79 11.79 -4.32
N GLU A 57 9.14 12.90 -3.98
CA GLU A 57 7.70 12.92 -3.72
C GLU A 57 6.91 12.49 -4.96
N GLU A 58 7.20 13.07 -6.13
CA GLU A 58 6.54 12.66 -7.37
C GLU A 58 6.83 11.18 -7.72
N ALA A 59 8.05 10.71 -7.46
CA ALA A 59 8.42 9.31 -7.67
C ALA A 59 7.66 8.37 -6.71
N PHE A 60 7.53 8.75 -5.45
CA PHE A 60 6.75 8.05 -4.44
C PHE A 60 5.27 7.96 -4.83
N GLU A 61 4.63 9.09 -5.18
CA GLU A 61 3.22 9.13 -5.57
C GLU A 61 2.95 8.26 -6.81
N ARG A 62 3.86 8.28 -7.79
CA ARG A 62 3.81 7.39 -8.96
C ARG A 62 3.93 5.92 -8.57
N ALA A 63 4.87 5.57 -7.70
CA ALA A 63 5.04 4.19 -7.23
C ALA A 63 3.78 3.69 -6.48
N VAL A 64 3.20 4.53 -5.62
CA VAL A 64 1.96 4.20 -4.89
C VAL A 64 0.80 4.00 -5.86
N PHE A 65 0.64 4.90 -6.84
CA PHE A 65 -0.40 4.75 -7.86
C PHE A 65 -0.24 3.43 -8.62
N CYS A 66 0.98 3.08 -9.03
CA CYS A 66 1.26 1.84 -9.76
C CYS A 66 0.93 0.58 -8.93
N VAL A 67 1.34 0.51 -7.66
CA VAL A 67 1.01 -0.62 -6.77
C VAL A 67 -0.49 -0.73 -6.58
N LEU A 68 -1.17 0.35 -6.23
CA LEU A 68 -2.62 0.33 -6.01
C LEU A 68 -3.39 -0.07 -7.26
N ALA A 69 -3.01 0.48 -8.42
CA ALA A 69 -3.63 0.12 -9.70
C ALA A 69 -3.39 -1.37 -10.02
N ARG A 70 -2.16 -1.87 -9.81
CA ARG A 70 -1.80 -3.26 -10.07
C ARG A 70 -2.62 -4.24 -9.24
N TYR A 71 -2.76 -3.99 -7.94
CA TYR A 71 -3.54 -4.83 -7.03
C TYR A 71 -5.05 -4.68 -7.25
N ALA A 72 -5.54 -3.47 -7.54
CA ALA A 72 -6.94 -3.28 -7.95
C ALA A 72 -7.28 -4.09 -9.21
N SER A 73 -6.40 -4.08 -10.22
CA SER A 73 -6.55 -4.91 -11.42
C SER A 73 -6.48 -6.41 -11.12
N LEU A 74 -5.56 -6.84 -10.24
CA LEU A 74 -5.45 -8.24 -9.83
C LEU A 74 -6.71 -8.74 -9.13
N GLN A 75 -7.36 -7.88 -8.35
CA GLN A 75 -8.60 -8.17 -7.64
C GLN A 75 -9.85 -8.04 -8.53
N GLY A 76 -9.71 -7.76 -9.83
CA GLY A 76 -10.85 -7.62 -10.74
C GLY A 76 -11.55 -6.27 -10.67
N THR A 77 -10.93 -5.24 -10.08
CA THR A 77 -11.36 -3.83 -10.05
C THR A 77 -12.71 -3.52 -9.38
N HIS A 78 -13.39 -4.53 -8.85
CA HIS A 78 -14.67 -4.38 -8.17
C HIS A 78 -14.48 -4.53 -6.66
N TYR A 79 -15.13 -3.69 -5.84
CA TYR A 79 -14.96 -3.69 -4.37
C TYR A 79 -15.40 -4.98 -3.67
N LYS A 80 -16.17 -5.84 -4.34
CA LYS A 80 -16.52 -7.20 -3.88
C LYS A 80 -15.69 -8.32 -4.54
N ALA A 81 -14.84 -7.96 -5.49
CA ALA A 81 -13.91 -8.91 -6.10
C ALA A 81 -12.59 -8.85 -5.31
N GLY A 82 -11.91 -9.99 -5.13
CA GLY A 82 -10.65 -10.05 -4.38
C GLY A 82 -10.61 -10.94 -3.13
N ASN A 83 -11.60 -11.81 -2.90
CA ASN A 83 -11.62 -12.75 -1.75
C ASN A 83 -10.67 -13.96 -1.91
N MET A 84 -9.62 -13.85 -2.72
CA MET A 84 -8.73 -14.99 -2.98
C MET A 84 -7.78 -15.26 -1.82
N GLN A 85 -7.42 -14.22 -1.04
CA GLN A 85 -6.39 -14.27 0.00
C GLN A 85 -6.67 -13.25 1.10
N ALA A 86 -6.21 -13.53 2.32
CA ALA A 86 -6.31 -12.62 3.47
C ALA A 86 -5.00 -12.64 4.29
N SER A 87 -4.69 -11.53 4.94
CA SER A 87 -3.62 -11.49 5.95
C SER A 87 -4.08 -12.20 7.21
N ILE A 88 -3.15 -12.90 7.87
CA ILE A 88 -3.39 -13.39 9.23
C ILE A 88 -3.54 -12.20 10.21
N PRO A 89 -4.21 -12.41 11.36
CA PRO A 89 -4.35 -11.37 12.39
C PRO A 89 -2.99 -10.93 12.97
N PRO A 90 -2.84 -9.67 13.42
CA PRO A 90 -1.59 -9.17 14.00
C PRO A 90 -1.06 -10.01 15.16
N ALA A 91 -1.93 -10.49 16.06
CA ALA A 91 -1.52 -11.33 17.19
C ALA A 91 -0.89 -12.68 16.74
N VAL A 92 -1.25 -13.17 15.56
CA VAL A 92 -0.62 -14.38 15.00
C VAL A 92 0.78 -14.05 14.48
N PHE A 93 0.96 -12.89 13.83
CA PHE A 93 2.31 -12.42 13.49
C PHE A 93 3.18 -12.25 14.73
N ASP A 94 2.64 -11.64 15.80
CA ASP A 94 3.40 -11.42 17.04
C ASP A 94 3.90 -12.75 17.64
N ALA A 95 3.05 -13.79 17.69
CA ALA A 95 3.44 -15.12 18.13
C ALA A 95 4.48 -15.79 17.20
N LEU A 96 4.36 -15.59 15.88
CA LEU A 96 5.33 -16.11 14.90
C LEU A 96 6.70 -15.44 15.05
N PHE A 97 6.73 -14.14 15.37
CA PHE A 97 7.97 -13.41 15.61
C PHE A 97 8.62 -13.82 16.93
N GLU A 98 7.83 -13.96 18.00
CA GLU A 98 8.35 -14.25 19.35
C GLU A 98 8.80 -15.70 19.53
N HIS A 99 8.08 -16.67 18.96
CA HIS A 99 8.30 -18.09 19.27
C HIS A 99 8.94 -18.89 18.14
N PHE A 100 8.96 -18.35 16.91
CA PHE A 100 9.42 -19.09 15.72
C PHE A 100 10.44 -18.31 14.88
N ASP A 101 10.91 -17.15 15.36
CA ASP A 101 11.91 -16.30 14.70
C ASP A 101 11.54 -15.95 13.24
N VAL A 102 10.25 -15.84 12.93
CA VAL A 102 9.79 -15.50 11.57
C VAL A 102 10.20 -14.06 11.25
N SER A 103 10.88 -13.86 10.12
CA SER A 103 11.36 -12.53 9.70
C SER A 103 11.04 -12.20 8.24
N HIS A 104 10.34 -13.09 7.52
CA HIS A 104 10.06 -12.95 6.09
C HIS A 104 8.69 -13.52 5.72
N GLU A 105 7.92 -12.80 4.90
CA GLU A 105 6.65 -13.28 4.35
C GLU A 105 6.82 -13.79 2.93
N MET A 106 6.54 -15.08 2.69
CA MET A 106 6.64 -15.68 1.35
C MET A 106 5.54 -15.23 0.37
N PHE A 107 4.40 -14.77 0.88
CA PHE A 107 3.25 -14.35 0.08
C PHE A 107 2.62 -13.10 0.68
N ALA A 108 3.11 -11.93 0.24
CA ALA A 108 2.58 -10.66 0.67
C ALA A 108 2.54 -9.63 -0.47
N SER A 109 2.30 -8.39 -0.10
CA SER A 109 2.27 -7.21 -0.92
C SER A 109 2.71 -6.02 -0.08
N PRO A 110 3.14 -4.90 -0.70
CA PRO A 110 3.37 -3.67 0.05
C PRO A 110 2.17 -3.25 0.93
N LEU A 111 0.96 -3.61 0.51
CA LEU A 111 -0.29 -3.26 1.20
C LEU A 111 -0.47 -4.07 2.50
N ASN A 112 -0.21 -5.37 2.51
CA ASN A 112 -0.49 -6.24 3.66
C ASN A 112 0.74 -6.72 4.44
N ALA A 113 1.96 -6.58 3.90
CA ALA A 113 3.18 -7.09 4.56
C ALA A 113 3.36 -6.53 5.98
N ARG A 114 3.70 -7.40 6.91
CA ARG A 114 4.04 -7.10 8.30
C ARG A 114 5.55 -7.13 8.54
N CYS A 115 6.28 -7.99 7.84
CA CYS A 115 7.74 -8.08 7.88
C CYS A 115 8.38 -6.98 7.02
N ASP A 116 9.63 -6.65 7.32
CA ASP A 116 10.40 -5.70 6.51
C ASP A 116 10.87 -6.28 5.17
N THR A 117 10.85 -7.62 5.04
CA THR A 117 11.19 -8.33 3.81
C THR A 117 10.08 -9.32 3.46
N PHE A 118 9.70 -9.38 2.19
CA PHE A 118 8.65 -10.27 1.72
C PHE A 118 8.81 -10.58 0.22
N CYS A 119 8.23 -11.68 -0.21
CA CYS A 119 8.00 -11.98 -1.62
C CYS A 119 6.60 -11.49 -2.03
N SER A 120 6.49 -10.97 -3.26
CA SER A 120 5.25 -10.42 -3.79
C SER A 120 4.95 -10.89 -5.21
N ALA A 121 3.75 -10.56 -5.70
CA ALA A 121 3.28 -11.02 -7.01
C ALA A 121 3.80 -10.19 -8.19
N SER A 122 4.39 -9.01 -7.96
CA SER A 122 4.73 -8.05 -9.01
C SER A 122 5.96 -7.21 -8.66
N ASP A 123 7.15 -7.77 -8.90
CA ASP A 123 8.44 -7.09 -8.65
C ASP A 123 8.49 -5.69 -9.28
N ALA A 124 7.98 -5.54 -10.51
CA ALA A 124 7.99 -4.29 -11.25
C ALA A 124 7.29 -3.12 -10.54
N THR A 125 6.32 -3.40 -9.66
CA THR A 125 5.62 -2.38 -8.87
C THR A 125 6.04 -2.39 -7.41
N ASP A 126 6.32 -3.57 -6.87
CA ASP A 126 6.37 -3.77 -5.42
C ASP A 126 7.77 -3.52 -4.85
N ARG A 127 8.82 -3.71 -5.66
CA ARG A 127 10.22 -3.51 -5.28
C ARG A 127 10.53 -2.11 -4.75
N ALA A 128 9.72 -1.11 -5.13
CA ALA A 128 9.84 0.23 -4.59
C ALA A 128 9.55 0.30 -3.07
N PHE A 129 8.95 -0.74 -2.48
CA PHE A 129 8.44 -0.76 -1.11
C PHE A 129 9.04 -1.89 -0.24
N GLY A 130 10.03 -2.63 -0.72
CA GLY A 130 10.66 -3.75 0.00
C GLY A 130 10.80 -4.95 -0.91
#